data_AF-A0A2T4D6D6-F1
#
_entry.id   AF-A0A2T4D6D6-F1
#
_cell.length_a   1.000
_cell.length_b   1.000
_cell.length_c   1.000
_cell.angle_alpha   90.00
_cell.angle_beta   90.00
_cell.angle_gamma   90.00
#
_symmetry.space_group_name_H-M   'P 1'
#
loop_
_entity.id
_entity.type
_entity.pdbx_description
1 polymer ?
#
loop_
_entity_poly.entity_id
_entity_poly.type
_entity_poly.pdbx_seq_one_letter_code
_entity_poly.pdbx_strand_id
1 'polypeptide(L)'
;MWVAPALAASTQPPWQLPFDRTEWHQQWLPAPLLDPLASYVESSCSNPIQIWIPPHEADDHFYAELLQDWQNHPLSEFTPCLQVKRYPTLELDCDIEGARQRQRCTLPLLPSEAASQHIVFRGSFIASVDPRVLMLPERADVMLMAHEIGHWLGLVDEYAMSPSLAQNFCAGRYSGNSLNVVVTEREVLSALELQTLWAELPWRDAVSSWQQLGVPQSDGRWRLGTRNSQQVGLHSINTCAHAEGYAWRPVGFFTAMQYHDTNRWPELYLELIRRAQQ
;
A
#
# COMPACT_ATOMS: atom_id res chain seq x y z
N MET A 1 -5.16 -30.70 -90.53
CA MET A 1 -6.19 -30.14 -91.44
C MET A 1 -7.52 -30.26 -90.74
N TRP A 2 -8.38 -29.23 -90.79
CA TRP A 2 -9.73 -29.12 -90.18
C TRP A 2 -9.73 -28.71 -88.70
N VAL A 3 -9.83 -27.41 -88.36
CA VAL A 3 -10.97 -26.46 -88.38
C VAL A 3 -11.82 -26.57 -87.10
N ALA A 4 -11.74 -25.51 -86.29
CA ALA A 4 -12.57 -25.26 -85.11
C ALA A 4 -13.98 -24.77 -85.49
N PRO A 5 -14.99 -24.95 -84.62
CA PRO A 5 -16.18 -24.11 -84.61
C PRO A 5 -16.03 -22.94 -83.62
N ALA A 6 -16.57 -21.80 -84.04
CA ALA A 6 -16.62 -20.56 -83.29
C ALA A 6 -17.61 -20.61 -82.12
N LEU A 7 -17.24 -19.98 -81.01
CA LEU A 7 -18.16 -19.56 -79.96
C LEU A 7 -18.19 -18.03 -79.88
N ALA A 8 -19.42 -17.53 -79.78
CA ALA A 8 -19.83 -16.14 -79.92
C ALA A 8 -19.26 -15.23 -78.83
N ALA A 9 -18.97 -13.99 -79.22
CA ALA A 9 -18.58 -12.90 -78.35
C ALA A 9 -19.77 -12.43 -77.49
N SER A 10 -19.57 -12.44 -76.17
CA SER A 10 -20.39 -11.67 -75.22
C SER A 10 -19.65 -10.37 -74.92
N THR A 11 -20.26 -9.25 -75.31
CA THR A 11 -19.81 -7.89 -75.03
C THR A 11 -20.41 -7.41 -73.72
N GLN A 12 -19.69 -7.53 -72.60
CA GLN A 12 -19.90 -6.66 -71.44
C GLN A 12 -18.56 -6.26 -70.80
N PRO A 13 -18.36 -4.96 -70.46
CA PRO A 13 -17.12 -4.46 -69.89
C PRO A 13 -16.98 -4.81 -68.39
N PRO A 14 -15.76 -5.01 -67.87
CA PRO A 14 -15.51 -5.68 -66.60
C PRO A 14 -15.48 -4.72 -65.39
N TRP A 15 -16.42 -3.78 -65.27
CA TRP A 15 -16.46 -2.88 -64.09
C TRP A 15 -17.89 -2.43 -63.74
N GLN A 16 -18.76 -3.37 -63.40
CA GLN A 16 -19.99 -3.07 -62.67
C GLN A 16 -20.22 -4.15 -61.62
N LEU A 17 -19.58 -3.97 -60.46
CA LEU A 17 -20.07 -4.59 -59.23
C LEU A 17 -21.29 -3.79 -58.77
N PRO A 18 -22.40 -4.43 -58.37
CA PRO A 18 -23.49 -3.73 -57.72
C PRO A 18 -23.01 -3.27 -56.35
N PHE A 19 -22.63 -1.99 -56.25
CA PHE A 19 -22.45 -1.34 -54.96
C PHE A 19 -23.85 -1.11 -54.36
N ASP A 20 -24.29 -2.06 -53.55
CA ASP A 20 -25.39 -1.82 -52.62
C ASP A 20 -24.91 -0.81 -51.57
N ARG A 21 -25.46 0.41 -51.62
CA ARG A 21 -25.04 1.55 -50.81
C ARG A 21 -25.76 1.62 -49.47
N THR A 22 -26.46 0.55 -49.07
CA THR A 22 -27.43 0.62 -47.97
C THR A 22 -27.05 -0.16 -46.71
N GLU A 23 -25.92 -0.87 -46.66
CA GLU A 23 -25.57 -1.74 -45.52
C GLU A 23 -24.34 -1.32 -44.68
N TRP A 24 -23.78 -0.11 -44.85
CA TRP A 24 -22.61 0.34 -44.06
C TRP A 24 -22.93 1.30 -42.90
N HIS A 25 -24.21 1.48 -42.56
CA HIS A 25 -24.64 2.31 -41.42
C HIS A 25 -25.05 1.50 -40.18
N GLN A 26 -24.48 0.31 -39.97
CA GLN A 26 -24.30 -0.21 -38.60
C GLN A 26 -22.96 0.33 -38.08
N GLN A 27 -22.93 1.59 -37.68
CA GLN A 27 -22.81 1.93 -36.28
C GLN A 27 -21.69 1.12 -35.60
N TRP A 28 -20.44 1.50 -35.90
CA TRP A 28 -19.43 1.56 -34.85
C TRP A 28 -19.89 2.60 -33.82
N LEU A 29 -20.91 2.26 -33.03
CA LEU A 29 -21.07 2.91 -31.74
C LEU A 29 -19.82 2.47 -30.96
N PRO A 30 -19.01 3.41 -30.44
CA PRO A 30 -18.03 3.01 -29.44
C PRO A 30 -18.79 2.20 -28.39
N ALA A 31 -18.23 1.05 -28.00
CA ALA A 31 -18.73 0.35 -26.81
C ALA A 31 -18.93 1.42 -25.73
N PRO A 32 -20.06 1.41 -24.98
CA PRO A 32 -20.25 2.38 -23.93
C PRO A 32 -18.96 2.42 -23.11
N LEU A 33 -18.34 3.61 -23.02
CA LEU A 33 -17.16 3.82 -22.20
C LEU A 33 -17.59 3.41 -20.80
N LEU A 34 -17.25 2.19 -20.41
CA LEU A 34 -17.48 1.69 -19.07
C LEU A 34 -16.68 2.63 -18.18
N ASP A 35 -17.35 3.35 -17.29
CA ASP A 35 -16.69 4.13 -16.26
C ASP A 35 -15.79 3.16 -15.47
N PRO A 36 -14.46 3.30 -15.57
CA PRO A 36 -13.54 2.33 -15.00
C PRO A 36 -13.58 2.33 -13.47
N LEU A 37 -14.24 3.31 -12.85
CA LEU A 37 -14.42 3.43 -11.41
C LEU A 37 -15.81 2.99 -10.92
N ALA A 38 -16.75 2.63 -11.80
CA ALA A 38 -18.14 2.34 -11.45
C ALA A 38 -18.28 1.29 -10.32
N SER A 39 -17.49 0.22 -10.36
CA SER A 39 -17.50 -0.84 -9.33
C SER A 39 -17.07 -0.36 -7.94
N TYR A 40 -16.31 0.73 -7.87
CA TYR A 40 -15.82 1.32 -6.61
C TYR A 40 -16.71 2.47 -6.14
N VAL A 41 -17.61 3.00 -6.96
CA VAL A 41 -18.58 4.02 -6.52
C VAL A 41 -19.78 3.36 -5.82
N GLU A 42 -20.23 2.21 -6.33
CA GLU A 42 -21.46 1.54 -5.91
C GLU A 42 -21.27 0.45 -4.84
N SER A 43 -20.10 0.37 -4.19
CA SER A 43 -19.79 -0.70 -3.23
C SER A 43 -20.74 -0.73 -2.03
N SER A 44 -21.36 -1.87 -1.72
CA SER A 44 -22.35 -2.05 -0.65
C SER A 44 -21.73 -2.46 0.70
N CYS A 45 -20.88 -1.62 1.28
CA CYS A 45 -20.30 -1.87 2.61
C CYS A 45 -20.90 -0.97 3.68
N SER A 46 -20.95 -1.46 4.92
CA SER A 46 -21.45 -0.68 6.06
C SER A 46 -20.52 0.48 6.45
N ASN A 47 -19.20 0.33 6.30
CA ASN A 47 -18.19 1.35 6.61
C ASN A 47 -17.04 1.32 5.58
N PRO A 48 -17.21 1.90 4.39
CA PRO A 48 -16.17 1.93 3.36
C PRO A 48 -15.06 2.93 3.70
N ILE A 49 -13.81 2.58 3.39
CA ILE A 49 -12.72 3.54 3.33
C ILE A 49 -12.97 4.43 2.11
N GLN A 50 -13.09 5.73 2.33
CA GLN A 50 -13.39 6.68 1.26
C GLN A 50 -12.10 7.14 0.58
N ILE A 51 -12.02 6.97 -0.73
CA ILE A 51 -10.88 7.38 -1.55
C ILE A 51 -11.26 8.64 -2.30
N TRP A 52 -10.63 9.76 -1.90
CA TRP A 52 -10.82 11.05 -2.51
C TRP A 52 -9.78 11.27 -3.61
N ILE A 53 -10.24 11.41 -4.85
CA ILE A 53 -9.42 11.65 -6.04
C ILE A 53 -9.72 13.04 -6.65
N PRO A 54 -8.82 13.59 -7.48
CA PRO A 54 -9.04 14.83 -8.22
C PRO A 54 -10.32 14.84 -9.07
N PRO A 55 -10.89 16.02 -9.35
CA PRO A 55 -12.10 16.14 -10.18
C PRO A 55 -11.84 15.87 -11.67
N HIS A 56 -10.61 15.64 -12.09
CA HIS A 56 -10.24 15.42 -13.49
C HIS A 56 -10.51 13.98 -13.93
N GLU A 57 -11.60 13.77 -14.67
CA GLU A 57 -11.96 12.45 -15.23
C GLU A 57 -10.88 11.85 -16.16
N ALA A 58 -10.00 12.69 -16.72
CA ALA A 58 -8.88 12.24 -17.54
C ALA A 58 -7.92 11.28 -16.79
N ASP A 59 -7.92 11.31 -15.46
CA ASP A 59 -7.08 10.46 -14.62
C ASP A 59 -7.80 9.21 -14.10
N ASP A 60 -9.07 8.97 -14.48
CA ASP A 60 -9.86 7.85 -13.97
C ASP A 60 -9.23 6.49 -14.27
N HIS A 61 -8.61 6.34 -15.44
CA HIS A 61 -7.88 5.13 -15.78
C HIS A 61 -6.72 4.85 -14.83
N PHE A 62 -5.97 5.88 -14.43
CA PHE A 62 -4.87 5.73 -13.49
C PHE A 62 -5.39 5.24 -12.13
N TYR A 63 -6.46 5.84 -11.61
CA TYR A 63 -7.02 5.42 -10.33
C TYR A 63 -7.68 4.04 -10.41
N ALA A 64 -8.30 3.68 -11.53
CA ALA A 64 -8.85 2.34 -11.72
C ALA A 64 -7.75 1.27 -11.74
N GLU A 65 -6.63 1.52 -12.43
CA GLU A 65 -5.46 0.63 -12.41
C GLU A 65 -4.87 0.51 -11.00
N LEU A 66 -4.70 1.64 -10.29
CA LEU A 66 -4.23 1.65 -8.90
C LEU A 66 -5.11 0.79 -7.98
N LEU A 67 -6.43 0.89 -8.11
CA LEU A 67 -7.39 0.13 -7.29
C LEU A 67 -7.47 -1.33 -7.70
N GLN A 68 -7.22 -1.65 -8.96
CA GLN A 68 -7.08 -3.02 -9.43
C GLN A 68 -5.80 -3.66 -8.88
N ASP A 69 -4.68 -2.93 -8.94
CA ASP A 69 -3.41 -3.35 -8.33
C ASP A 69 -3.57 -3.55 -6.82
N TRP A 70 -4.34 -2.67 -6.17
CA TRP A 70 -4.66 -2.83 -4.76
C TRP A 70 -5.41 -4.13 -4.47
N GLN A 71 -6.43 -4.48 -5.25
CA GLN A 71 -7.16 -5.74 -5.04
C GLN A 71 -6.24 -6.96 -5.09
N ASN A 72 -5.19 -6.92 -5.90
CA ASN A 72 -4.19 -7.98 -6.01
C ASN A 72 -3.08 -7.90 -4.93
N HIS A 73 -3.03 -6.82 -4.15
CA HIS A 73 -2.02 -6.60 -3.14
C HIS A 73 -2.29 -7.44 -1.87
N PRO A 74 -1.28 -8.03 -1.19
CA PRO A 74 -1.51 -8.87 -0.01
C PRO A 74 -2.24 -8.19 1.14
N LEU A 75 -2.10 -6.87 1.30
CA LEU A 75 -2.79 -6.10 2.35
C LEU A 75 -4.27 -5.82 2.06
N SER A 76 -4.75 -6.11 0.85
CA SER A 76 -6.14 -5.83 0.48
C SER A 76 -7.14 -6.62 1.31
N GLU A 77 -6.74 -7.79 1.84
CA GLU A 77 -7.57 -8.61 2.73
C GLU A 77 -7.99 -7.86 4.01
N PHE A 78 -7.17 -6.91 4.48
CA PHE A 78 -7.40 -6.17 5.72
C PHE A 78 -8.18 -4.86 5.51
N THR A 79 -8.37 -4.47 4.26
CA THR A 79 -9.04 -3.22 3.85
C THR A 79 -9.84 -3.45 2.56
N PRO A 80 -10.74 -4.46 2.55
CA PRO A 80 -11.35 -4.95 1.32
C PRO A 80 -12.38 -3.97 0.73
N CYS A 81 -12.82 -2.99 1.52
CA CYS A 81 -13.89 -2.09 1.10
C CYS A 81 -13.41 -0.66 0.90
N LEU A 82 -13.25 -0.31 -0.38
CA LEU A 82 -12.86 1.00 -0.85
C LEU A 82 -14.02 1.61 -1.64
N GLN A 83 -14.31 2.88 -1.38
CA GLN A 83 -15.31 3.63 -2.12
C GLN A 83 -14.70 4.92 -2.68
N VAL A 84 -14.83 5.16 -3.98
CA VAL A 84 -14.23 6.33 -4.63
C VAL A 84 -15.18 7.52 -4.60
N LYS A 85 -14.60 8.70 -4.33
CA LYS A 85 -15.25 10.01 -4.41
C LYS A 85 -14.33 11.02 -5.08
N ARG A 86 -14.93 11.94 -5.82
CA ARG A 86 -14.24 13.13 -6.32
C ARG A 86 -14.48 14.29 -5.36
N TYR A 87 -13.44 15.06 -5.09
CA TYR A 87 -13.63 16.31 -4.39
C TYR A 87 -14.12 17.43 -5.33
N PRO A 88 -14.92 18.39 -4.85
CA PRO A 88 -15.69 19.30 -5.70
C PRO A 88 -14.87 20.41 -6.38
N THR A 89 -13.67 20.72 -5.89
CA THR A 89 -12.84 21.84 -6.36
C THR A 89 -11.40 21.41 -6.56
N LEU A 90 -10.69 22.02 -7.51
CA LEU A 90 -9.24 21.81 -7.67
C LEU A 90 -8.46 22.20 -6.42
N GLU A 91 -8.99 23.13 -5.64
CA GLU A 91 -8.45 23.62 -4.37
C GLU A 91 -9.28 23.09 -3.18
N LEU A 92 -8.99 21.87 -2.67
CA LEU A 92 -9.27 21.59 -1.26
C LEU A 92 -8.44 22.55 -0.43
N ASP A 93 -9.09 23.04 0.62
CA ASP A 93 -8.44 23.75 1.69
C ASP A 93 -7.47 22.82 2.42
N CYS A 94 -6.17 23.05 2.24
CA CYS A 94 -5.11 22.24 2.80
C CYS A 94 -4.03 23.10 3.44
N ASP A 95 -3.64 22.73 4.64
CA ASP A 95 -2.53 23.33 5.37
C ASP A 95 -1.30 22.41 5.33
N ILE A 96 -0.12 23.01 5.45
CA ILE A 96 1.14 22.29 5.62
C ILE A 96 1.62 22.48 7.04
N GLU A 97 1.71 21.40 7.79
CA GLU A 97 2.04 21.43 9.22
C GLU A 97 3.34 20.68 9.54
N GLY A 98 4.05 21.20 10.54
CA GLY A 98 5.18 20.54 11.18
C GLY A 98 6.49 20.50 10.37
N ALA A 99 7.52 19.96 11.01
CA ALA A 99 8.88 19.91 10.47
C ALA A 99 9.02 19.04 9.20
N ARG A 100 8.06 18.14 8.96
CA ARG A 100 8.01 17.27 7.77
C ARG A 100 7.11 17.80 6.65
N GLN A 101 6.57 19.01 6.81
CA GLN A 101 5.68 19.63 5.82
C GLN A 101 4.51 18.70 5.45
N ARG A 102 3.88 18.10 6.47
CA ARG A 102 2.76 17.19 6.26
C ARG A 102 1.57 17.99 5.80
N GLN A 103 1.01 17.61 4.67
CA GLN A 103 -0.20 18.23 4.17
C GLN A 103 -1.40 17.65 4.92
N ARG A 104 -2.33 18.52 5.30
CA ARG A 104 -3.61 18.14 5.90
C ARG A 104 -4.71 18.91 5.21
N CYS A 105 -5.74 18.21 4.75
CA CYS A 105 -6.84 18.83 4.04
C CYS A 105 -8.15 18.73 4.81
N THR A 106 -8.95 19.80 4.74
CA THR A 106 -10.32 19.80 5.22
C THR A 106 -11.21 19.12 4.19
N LEU A 107 -11.71 17.93 4.53
CA LEU A 107 -12.61 17.17 3.67
C LEU A 107 -14.07 17.61 3.88
N PRO A 108 -14.88 17.76 2.80
CA PRO A 108 -16.29 18.09 2.91
C PRO A 108 -17.12 16.84 3.28
N LEU A 109 -16.88 16.29 4.48
CA LEU A 109 -17.47 15.04 4.94
C LEU A 109 -18.95 15.22 5.31
N LEU A 110 -19.77 14.23 4.94
CA LEU A 110 -21.11 14.10 5.54
C LEU A 110 -20.99 13.64 7.01
N PRO A 111 -21.97 13.93 7.88
CA PRO A 111 -21.93 13.46 9.27
C PRO A 111 -21.76 11.93 9.42
N SER A 112 -22.33 11.16 8.49
CA SER A 112 -22.17 9.69 8.42
C SER A 112 -20.73 9.24 8.11
N GLU A 113 -19.91 10.13 7.56
CA GLU A 113 -18.56 9.83 7.08
C GLU A 113 -17.48 10.27 8.07
N ALA A 114 -17.81 11.11 9.05
CA ALA A 114 -16.85 11.67 10.00
C ALA A 114 -16.09 10.63 10.85
N ALA A 115 -16.65 9.42 10.97
CA ALA A 115 -16.03 8.29 11.66
C ALA A 115 -15.29 7.33 10.72
N SER A 116 -15.41 7.50 9.40
CA SER A 116 -14.76 6.64 8.42
C SER A 116 -13.26 6.96 8.29
N GLN A 117 -12.52 6.03 7.71
CA GLN A 117 -11.17 6.27 7.24
C GLN A 117 -11.21 6.85 5.82
N HIS A 118 -10.23 7.70 5.51
CA HIS A 118 -10.15 8.43 4.26
C HIS A 118 -8.74 8.33 3.67
N ILE A 119 -8.65 7.98 2.39
CA ILE A 119 -7.44 8.11 1.59
C ILE A 119 -7.65 9.30 0.67
N VAL A 120 -6.69 10.22 0.60
CA VAL A 120 -6.82 11.46 -0.16
C VAL A 120 -5.62 11.61 -1.08
N PHE A 121 -5.86 11.53 -2.39
CA PHE A 121 -4.86 11.77 -3.41
C PHE A 121 -4.80 13.27 -3.73
N ARG A 122 -3.77 13.95 -3.23
CA ARG A 122 -3.59 15.40 -3.40
C ARG A 122 -2.14 15.86 -3.29
N GLY A 123 -1.80 16.88 -4.07
CA GLY A 123 -0.45 17.40 -4.30
C GLY A 123 0.41 17.86 -3.10
N SER A 124 1.17 16.93 -2.53
CA SER A 124 2.55 17.13 -2.09
C SER A 124 3.41 15.91 -2.49
N PHE A 125 4.73 15.97 -2.32
CA PHE A 125 5.62 14.82 -2.58
C PHE A 125 5.72 13.85 -1.41
N ILE A 126 5.15 14.18 -0.25
CA ILE A 126 5.36 13.45 1.00
C ILE A 126 4.01 12.89 1.45
N ALA A 127 3.91 11.56 1.44
CA ALA A 127 2.78 10.88 2.03
C ALA A 127 2.76 11.06 3.55
N SER A 128 1.56 11.04 4.13
CA SER A 128 1.42 11.09 5.59
C SER A 128 0.18 10.36 6.06
N VAL A 129 0.34 9.68 7.18
CA VAL A 129 -0.72 8.94 7.85
C VAL A 129 -1.10 9.58 9.20
N ASP A 130 -2.40 9.71 9.40
CA ASP A 130 -3.08 9.95 10.67
C ASP A 130 -4.11 8.83 10.90
N PRO A 131 -4.63 8.61 12.13
CA PRO A 131 -5.51 7.47 12.42
C PRO A 131 -6.76 7.33 11.53
N ARG A 132 -7.21 8.42 10.89
CA ARG A 132 -8.38 8.43 9.99
C ARG A 132 -8.09 8.93 8.59
N VAL A 133 -6.95 9.56 8.34
CA VAL A 133 -6.67 10.21 7.05
C VAL A 133 -5.28 9.80 6.58
N LEU A 134 -5.22 9.31 5.35
CA LEU A 134 -4.00 8.98 4.64
C LEU A 134 -3.90 9.94 3.46
N MET A 135 -2.89 10.80 3.47
CA MET A 135 -2.62 11.76 2.42
C MET A 135 -1.56 11.18 1.48
N LEU A 136 -1.87 11.10 0.19
CA LEU A 136 -0.97 10.61 -0.85
C LEU A 136 -0.75 11.66 -1.93
N PRO A 137 0.45 11.71 -2.53
CA PRO A 137 0.65 12.39 -3.81
C PRO A 137 -0.37 11.92 -4.85
N GLU A 138 -0.82 12.81 -5.74
CA GLU A 138 -1.85 12.48 -6.75
C GLU A 138 -1.49 11.31 -7.66
N ARG A 139 -0.18 11.10 -7.87
CA ARG A 139 0.40 10.03 -8.68
C ARG A 139 1.11 8.96 -7.85
N ALA A 140 0.73 8.81 -6.58
CA ALA A 140 1.23 7.72 -5.75
C ALA A 140 0.85 6.37 -6.33
N ASP A 141 1.79 5.44 -6.36
CA ASP A 141 1.56 4.07 -6.81
C ASP A 141 0.98 3.20 -5.68
N VAL A 142 0.64 1.95 -6.04
CA VAL A 142 0.10 0.97 -5.09
C VAL A 142 1.09 0.63 -3.97
N MET A 143 2.40 0.72 -4.23
CA MET A 143 3.45 0.40 -3.26
C MET A 143 3.50 1.44 -2.14
N LEU A 144 3.45 2.73 -2.49
CA LEU A 144 3.38 3.81 -1.52
C LEU A 144 2.05 3.78 -0.75
N MET A 145 0.92 3.57 -1.45
CA MET A 145 -0.37 3.41 -0.77
C MET A 145 -0.34 2.23 0.22
N ALA A 146 0.24 1.10 -0.16
CA ALA A 146 0.39 -0.07 0.70
C ALA A 146 1.25 0.20 1.93
N HIS A 147 2.36 0.94 1.78
CA HIS A 147 3.22 1.35 2.89
C HIS A 147 2.43 2.13 3.94
N GLU A 148 1.68 3.14 3.51
CA GLU A 148 0.89 3.99 4.40
C GLU A 148 -0.30 3.24 5.03
N ILE A 149 -0.95 2.34 4.29
CA ILE A 149 -1.96 1.44 4.87
C ILE A 149 -1.33 0.48 5.88
N GLY A 150 -0.07 0.06 5.67
CA GLY A 150 0.71 -0.70 6.65
C GLY A 150 0.75 -0.01 8.01
N HIS A 151 0.86 1.32 8.06
CA HIS A 151 0.79 2.08 9.30
C HIS A 151 -0.57 2.04 9.98
N TRP A 152 -1.68 2.14 9.23
CA TRP A 152 -3.02 1.92 9.79
C TRP A 152 -3.19 0.53 10.39
N LEU A 153 -2.51 -0.46 9.81
CA LEU A 153 -2.54 -1.85 10.26
C LEU A 153 -1.55 -2.14 11.41
N GLY A 154 -0.86 -1.13 11.94
CA GLY A 154 0.03 -1.25 13.11
C GLY A 154 1.49 -1.57 12.78
N LEU A 155 1.89 -1.48 11.52
CA LEU A 155 3.29 -1.57 11.11
C LEU A 155 3.99 -0.21 11.25
N VAL A 156 5.28 -0.27 11.54
CA VAL A 156 6.13 0.88 11.83
C VAL A 156 7.28 0.95 10.85
N ASP A 157 7.69 2.19 10.53
CA ASP A 157 8.87 2.47 9.71
C ASP A 157 10.12 1.76 10.22
N GLU A 158 10.81 1.07 9.31
CA GLU A 158 12.08 0.40 9.57
C GLU A 158 13.30 1.25 9.17
N TYR A 159 13.07 2.39 8.52
CA TYR A 159 14.10 3.38 8.19
C TYR A 159 14.22 4.44 9.30
N ALA A 160 15.22 5.31 9.19
CA ALA A 160 15.44 6.39 10.17
C ALA A 160 14.26 7.36 10.23
N MET A 161 13.52 7.34 11.35
CA MET A 161 12.45 8.29 11.63
C MET A 161 12.98 9.71 11.80
N SER A 162 12.15 10.74 11.59
CA SER A 162 12.58 12.11 11.91
C SER A 162 12.87 12.24 13.40
N PRO A 163 13.76 13.16 13.81
CA PRO A 163 14.15 13.30 15.22
C PRO A 163 12.98 13.36 16.21
N SER A 164 11.95 14.16 15.91
CA SER A 164 10.76 14.28 16.78
C SER A 164 9.94 12.98 16.89
N LEU A 165 9.85 12.22 15.80
CA LEU A 165 9.10 10.96 15.77
C LEU A 165 9.90 9.85 16.46
N ALA A 166 11.20 9.75 16.16
CA ALA A 166 12.11 8.82 16.81
C ALA A 166 12.12 9.02 18.33
N GLN A 167 12.20 10.27 18.82
CA GLN A 167 12.18 10.58 20.24
C GLN A 167 10.91 10.10 20.94
N ASN A 168 9.75 10.19 20.28
CA ASN A 168 8.49 9.75 20.87
C ASN A 168 8.33 8.23 20.78
N PHE A 169 8.58 7.64 19.61
CA PHE A 169 8.46 6.20 19.40
C PHE A 169 9.44 5.41 20.27
N CYS A 170 10.73 5.74 20.21
CA CYS A 170 11.77 4.98 20.89
C CYS A 170 11.76 5.14 22.42
N ALA A 171 11.09 6.18 22.92
CA ALA A 171 10.84 6.36 24.36
C ALA A 171 9.50 5.76 24.82
N GLY A 172 8.83 4.95 23.99
CA GLY A 172 7.57 4.29 24.32
C GLY A 172 6.35 5.23 24.38
N ARG A 173 6.46 6.46 23.86
CA ARG A 173 5.38 7.46 23.83
C ARG A 173 4.61 7.41 22.51
N TYR A 174 4.25 6.21 22.05
CA TYR A 174 3.44 6.01 20.85
C TYR A 174 2.12 5.36 21.24
N SER A 175 1.01 5.83 20.65
CA SER A 175 -0.35 5.47 21.06
C SER A 175 -0.87 4.16 20.45
N GLY A 176 -0.08 3.47 19.63
CA GLY A 176 -0.46 2.22 18.97
C GLY A 176 0.49 1.05 19.29
N ASN A 177 0.05 -0.16 18.98
CA ASN A 177 0.92 -1.34 19.04
C ASN A 177 1.87 -1.31 17.84
N SER A 178 3.16 -1.54 18.09
CA SER A 178 4.14 -1.76 17.03
C SER A 178 4.23 -3.25 16.77
N LEU A 179 3.75 -3.70 15.61
CA LEU A 179 3.72 -5.13 15.29
C LEU A 179 5.06 -5.66 14.78
N ASN A 180 5.80 -4.87 13.99
CA ASN A 180 7.05 -5.30 13.33
C ASN A 180 8.32 -4.71 13.95
N VAL A 181 8.22 -3.77 14.89
CA VAL A 181 9.39 -3.14 15.51
C VAL A 181 9.32 -3.23 17.03
N VAL A 182 10.41 -3.65 17.66
CA VAL A 182 10.61 -3.53 19.12
C VAL A 182 11.85 -2.69 19.41
N VAL A 183 11.84 -1.98 20.53
CA VAL A 183 12.94 -1.10 20.96
C VAL A 183 13.50 -1.60 22.28
N THR A 184 14.83 -1.64 22.39
CA THR A 184 15.54 -1.93 23.64
C THR A 184 16.45 -0.77 24.03
N GLU A 185 16.62 -0.52 25.32
CA GLU A 185 17.53 0.53 25.81
C GLU A 185 19.02 0.16 25.62
N ARG A 186 19.31 -1.15 25.53
CA ARG A 186 20.65 -1.71 25.43
C ARG A 186 20.68 -2.95 24.55
N GLU A 187 21.84 -3.20 23.96
CA GLU A 187 22.09 -4.39 23.12
C GLU A 187 22.59 -5.59 23.91
N VAL A 188 22.92 -5.46 25.20
CA VAL A 188 23.45 -6.56 26.01
C VAL A 188 22.57 -6.81 27.22
N LEU A 189 21.97 -7.99 27.28
CA LEU A 189 21.01 -8.42 28.29
C LEU A 189 21.53 -9.62 29.08
N SER A 190 21.09 -9.76 30.32
CA SER A 190 21.15 -11.04 31.04
C SER A 190 20.21 -12.07 30.39
N ALA A 191 20.40 -13.35 30.72
CA ALA A 191 19.51 -14.41 30.23
C ALA A 191 18.04 -14.19 30.65
N LEU A 192 17.79 -13.69 31.86
CA LEU A 192 16.44 -13.40 32.34
C LEU A 192 15.80 -12.26 31.54
N GLU A 193 16.53 -11.16 31.34
CA GLU A 193 16.05 -10.03 30.54
C GLU A 193 15.77 -10.42 29.10
N LEU A 194 16.59 -11.30 28.49
CA LEU A 194 16.35 -11.80 27.15
C LEU A 194 15.12 -12.71 27.07
N GLN A 195 14.84 -13.50 28.12
CA GLN A 195 13.63 -14.31 28.21
C GLN A 195 12.37 -13.44 28.35
N THR A 196 12.45 -12.36 29.13
CA THR A 196 11.37 -11.36 29.24
C THR A 196 11.12 -10.69 27.90
N LEU A 197 12.17 -10.18 27.23
CA LEU A 197 12.06 -9.59 25.90
C LEU A 197 11.40 -10.56 24.92
N TRP A 198 11.86 -11.82 24.88
CA TRP A 198 11.25 -12.86 24.05
C TRP A 198 9.76 -13.02 24.34
N ALA A 199 9.29 -12.89 25.59
CA ALA A 199 7.88 -13.06 25.99
C ALA A 199 6.99 -11.91 25.54
N GLU A 200 7.58 -10.74 25.32
CA GLU A 200 6.87 -9.53 24.93
C GLU A 200 6.90 -9.27 23.42
N LEU A 201 7.67 -10.06 22.64
CA LEU A 201 7.73 -9.88 21.19
C LEU A 201 6.36 -10.11 20.54
N PRO A 202 5.91 -9.20 19.65
CA PRO A 202 4.70 -9.44 18.85
C PRO A 202 4.80 -10.72 18.01
N TRP A 203 5.98 -11.05 17.52
CA TRP A 203 6.28 -12.25 16.72
C TRP A 203 6.88 -13.40 17.53
N ARG A 204 6.65 -13.45 18.85
CA ARG A 204 7.14 -14.49 19.74
C ARG A 204 6.96 -15.90 19.16
N ASP A 205 5.78 -16.23 18.66
CA ASP A 205 5.48 -17.58 18.15
C ASP A 205 6.32 -18.01 16.94
N ALA A 206 6.91 -17.05 16.21
CA ALA A 206 7.82 -17.32 15.10
C ALA A 206 9.27 -17.55 15.55
N VAL A 207 9.57 -17.39 16.85
CA VAL A 207 10.89 -17.59 17.46
C VAL A 207 10.82 -18.77 18.43
N SER A 208 11.34 -19.92 18.03
CA SER A 208 11.18 -21.16 18.82
C SER A 208 11.96 -21.18 20.12
N SER A 209 12.94 -20.29 20.32
CA SER A 209 13.77 -20.24 21.51
C SER A 209 14.38 -18.84 21.69
N TRP A 210 14.33 -18.28 22.91
CA TRP A 210 14.89 -16.96 23.23
C TRP A 210 16.38 -16.84 22.89
N GLN A 211 17.12 -17.96 22.91
CA GLN A 211 18.54 -18.00 22.55
C GLN A 211 18.79 -17.59 21.08
N GLN A 212 17.78 -17.62 20.21
CA GLN A 212 17.89 -17.16 18.80
C GLN A 212 17.96 -15.63 18.68
N LEU A 213 17.55 -14.91 19.74
CA LEU A 213 17.51 -13.45 19.77
C LEU A 213 18.87 -12.83 20.15
N GLY A 214 19.88 -13.63 20.47
CA GLY A 214 21.18 -13.10 20.85
C GLY A 214 22.34 -14.08 20.74
N VAL A 215 23.53 -13.53 20.95
CA VAL A 215 24.81 -14.22 20.93
C VAL A 215 25.36 -14.26 22.36
N PRO A 216 25.60 -15.44 22.95
CA PRO A 216 26.15 -15.53 24.30
C PRO A 216 27.55 -14.90 24.34
N GLN A 217 27.82 -14.18 25.42
CA GLN A 217 29.10 -13.52 25.72
C GLN A 217 29.85 -14.32 26.80
N SER A 218 31.15 -14.04 26.98
CA SER A 218 32.00 -14.74 27.96
C SER A 218 31.60 -14.51 29.41
N ASP A 219 30.89 -13.42 29.71
CA ASP A 219 30.43 -13.04 31.05
C ASP A 219 29.02 -13.57 31.39
N GLY A 220 28.46 -14.45 30.55
CA GLY A 220 27.12 -15.02 30.72
C GLY A 220 25.97 -14.10 30.26
N ARG A 221 26.28 -12.91 29.75
CA ARG A 221 25.28 -12.03 29.09
C ARG A 221 25.10 -12.40 27.63
N TRP A 222 24.11 -11.79 26.99
CA TRP A 222 23.70 -12.03 25.63
C TRP A 222 23.69 -10.71 24.87
N ARG A 223 24.44 -10.63 23.78
CA ARG A 223 24.33 -9.51 22.84
C ARG A 223 23.15 -9.78 21.90
N LEU A 224 22.18 -8.89 21.86
CA LEU A 224 21.03 -8.95 20.98
C LEU A 224 21.46 -9.01 19.51
N GLY A 225 20.71 -9.77 18.72
CA GLY A 225 20.95 -9.96 17.30
C GLY A 225 20.90 -11.42 16.90
N THR A 226 20.17 -11.70 15.82
CA THR A 226 20.04 -13.05 15.26
C THR A 226 21.19 -13.35 14.30
N ARG A 227 21.89 -14.47 14.52
CA ARG A 227 23.08 -14.84 13.74
C ARG A 227 22.77 -15.19 12.27
N ASN A 228 21.64 -15.85 12.05
CA ASN A 228 21.23 -16.29 10.71
C ASN A 228 20.21 -15.30 10.15
N SER A 229 20.59 -14.57 9.09
CA SER A 229 19.72 -13.58 8.44
C SER A 229 18.45 -14.16 7.83
N GLN A 230 18.39 -15.48 7.62
CA GLN A 230 17.20 -16.18 7.12
C GLN A 230 16.20 -16.57 8.22
N GLN A 231 16.57 -16.43 9.49
CA GLN A 231 15.70 -16.77 10.62
C GLN A 231 14.92 -15.55 11.10
N VAL A 232 13.72 -15.80 11.62
CA VAL A 232 12.98 -14.80 12.39
C VAL A 232 13.67 -14.57 13.73
N GLY A 233 13.83 -13.31 14.14
CA GLY A 233 14.45 -12.97 15.41
C GLY A 233 14.59 -11.48 15.65
N LEU A 234 15.80 -11.01 15.99
CA LEU A 234 16.12 -9.59 16.15
C LEU A 234 17.14 -9.16 15.09
N HIS A 235 16.68 -8.38 14.12
CA HIS A 235 17.53 -7.76 13.10
C HIS A 235 17.53 -6.26 13.30
N SER A 236 18.72 -5.68 13.46
CA SER A 236 18.87 -4.24 13.73
C SER A 236 18.37 -3.39 12.56
N ILE A 237 17.70 -2.29 12.89
CA ILE A 237 17.15 -1.32 11.93
C ILE A 237 17.38 0.11 12.43
N ASN A 238 17.16 1.08 11.54
CA ASN A 238 17.50 2.48 11.80
C ASN A 238 16.37 3.31 12.39
N THR A 239 15.22 2.73 12.74
CA THR A 239 14.05 3.43 13.30
C THR A 239 14.43 4.43 14.41
N CYS A 240 15.33 4.03 15.32
CA CYS A 240 15.80 4.87 16.44
C CYS A 240 17.11 5.62 16.19
N ALA A 241 17.58 5.76 14.94
CA ALA A 241 18.88 6.40 14.63
C ALA A 241 19.02 7.86 15.12
N HIS A 242 17.90 8.53 15.42
CA HIS A 242 17.85 9.91 15.91
C HIS A 242 17.33 10.02 17.36
N ALA A 243 17.30 8.92 18.10
CA ALA A 243 16.87 8.85 19.50
C ALA A 243 17.76 7.87 20.29
N GLU A 244 17.52 7.76 21.59
CA GLU A 244 18.13 6.71 22.40
C GLU A 244 17.44 5.37 22.17
N GLY A 245 18.19 4.28 22.34
CA GLY A 245 17.71 2.92 22.16
C GLY A 245 18.06 2.28 20.83
N TYR A 246 17.73 0.99 20.72
CA TYR A 246 18.06 0.12 19.61
C TYR A 246 16.77 -0.49 19.07
N ALA A 247 16.50 -0.31 17.79
CA ALA A 247 15.32 -0.85 17.14
C ALA A 247 15.62 -2.16 16.43
N TRP A 248 14.65 -3.07 16.48
CA TRP A 248 14.75 -4.41 15.93
C TRP A 248 13.49 -4.79 15.15
N ARG A 249 13.66 -5.46 14.02
CA ARG A 249 12.59 -6.12 13.26
C ARG A 249 12.74 -7.64 13.26
N PRO A 250 11.70 -8.41 12.91
CA PRO A 250 11.76 -9.87 12.90
C PRO A 250 12.58 -10.48 11.75
N VAL A 251 12.74 -9.81 10.62
CA VAL A 251 13.34 -10.40 9.40
C VAL A 251 14.67 -9.74 8.99
N GLY A 252 15.57 -10.53 8.40
CA GLY A 252 16.92 -10.07 8.02
C GLY A 252 17.04 -9.43 6.64
N PHE A 253 15.93 -9.11 5.97
CA PHE A 253 15.90 -8.54 4.62
C PHE A 253 15.06 -7.27 4.56
N PHE A 254 15.25 -6.44 3.53
CA PHE A 254 14.48 -5.21 3.33
C PHE A 254 13.00 -5.49 3.05
N THR A 255 12.13 -4.79 3.77
CA THR A 255 10.67 -4.89 3.66
C THR A 255 10.09 -3.60 3.08
N ALA A 256 8.81 -3.66 2.71
CA ALA A 256 8.04 -2.48 2.31
C ALA A 256 7.99 -1.39 3.40
N MET A 257 8.18 -1.74 4.68
CA MET A 257 8.24 -0.77 5.78
C MET A 257 9.61 -0.08 5.92
N GLN A 258 10.64 -0.57 5.23
CA GLN A 258 11.93 0.14 5.13
C GLN A 258 12.01 0.98 3.85
N TYR A 259 11.59 0.41 2.73
CA TYR A 259 11.52 1.07 1.43
C TYR A 259 10.29 0.54 0.68
N HIS A 260 9.33 1.42 0.41
CA HIS A 260 8.03 1.02 -0.18
C HIS A 260 8.19 0.35 -1.55
N ASP A 261 9.16 0.81 -2.36
CA ASP A 261 9.48 0.30 -3.70
C ASP A 261 9.92 -1.17 -3.74
N THR A 262 10.32 -1.75 -2.60
CA THR A 262 10.64 -3.17 -2.52
C THR A 262 9.41 -4.06 -2.67
N ASN A 263 8.23 -3.53 -2.29
CA ASN A 263 6.95 -4.25 -2.18
C ASN A 263 7.05 -5.63 -1.52
N ARG A 264 8.02 -5.78 -0.61
CA ARG A 264 8.28 -7.05 0.05
C ARG A 264 7.60 -7.07 1.40
N TRP A 265 6.48 -7.76 1.47
CA TRP A 265 5.68 -7.97 2.68
C TRP A 265 5.96 -9.37 3.24
N PRO A 266 6.68 -9.51 4.37
CA PRO A 266 6.85 -10.80 5.01
C PRO A 266 5.49 -11.42 5.34
N GLU A 267 5.32 -12.73 5.09
CA GLU A 267 4.12 -13.46 5.51
C GLU A 267 3.84 -13.29 7.01
N LEU A 268 4.92 -13.22 7.81
CA LEU A 268 4.85 -12.89 9.23
C LEU A 268 4.12 -11.56 9.50
N TYR A 269 4.27 -10.53 8.68
CA TYR A 269 3.58 -9.25 8.90
C TYR A 269 2.09 -9.38 8.69
N LEU A 270 1.68 -10.10 7.65
CA LEU A 270 0.26 -10.38 7.38
C LEU A 270 -0.36 -11.16 8.54
N GLU A 271 0.36 -12.15 9.09
CA GLU A 271 -0.10 -12.90 10.25
C GLU A 271 -0.21 -12.05 11.51
N LEU A 272 0.75 -11.16 11.76
CA LEU A 272 0.69 -10.24 12.90
C LEU A 272 -0.49 -9.27 12.80
N ILE A 273 -0.75 -8.73 11.61
CA ILE A 273 -1.91 -7.87 11.36
C ILE A 273 -3.20 -8.64 11.63
N ARG A 274 -3.32 -9.85 11.08
CA ARG A 274 -4.51 -10.70 11.25
C ARG A 274 -4.81 -10.99 12.72
N ARG A 275 -3.78 -11.22 13.55
CA ARG A 275 -3.94 -11.44 15.00
C ARG A 275 -4.34 -10.17 15.75
N ALA A 276 -3.80 -9.02 15.35
CA ALA A 276 -4.10 -7.74 15.99
C ALA A 276 -5.54 -7.25 15.75
N GLN A 277 -6.23 -7.80 14.74
CA GLN A 277 -7.62 -7.48 14.40
C GLN A 277 -8.67 -8.39 15.07
N GLN A 278 -8.24 -9.40 15.84
CA GLN A 278 -9.11 -10.32 16.59
C GLN A 278 -9.28 -9.86 18.04
#